data_AF-A0A9D6YPT3-F1
#
_entry.id   AF-A0A9D6YPT3-F1
#
_cell.length_a   1.000
_cell.length_b   1.000
_cell.length_c   1.000
_cell.angle_alpha   90.00
_cell.angle_beta   90.00
_cell.angle_gamma   90.00
#
_symmetry.space_group_name_H-M   'P 1'
#
loop_
_entity.id
_entity.type
_entity.pdbx_description
1 polymer ?
#
loop_
_entity_poly.entity_id
_entity_poly.type
_entity_poly.pdbx_seq_one_letter_code
_entity_poly.pdbx_strand_id
1 'polypeptide(L)'
;MKNKQEIIREIHKLAKNITETNSEDAIIESARELYENSVLLKHLDDIHTPSLKTESKREEPLVIGENPVKPEPPKKDSIPKEPTIDLFSCEPILAEVSPEPIAEKPVVKEPKAVKNKSDESVGEKLQHKKITDLKASIGINEKFQFINELFDGNMKEYTVAVDQINSFPSLAEAQSYIANIEGVYKWLPDNQIAESFKELVKRRFA
;
A
#
# COMPACT_ATOMS: atom_id res chain seq x y z
N MET A 1 12.38 -37.49 -18.80
CA MET A 1 12.56 -36.03 -18.62
C MET A 1 12.40 -35.39 -19.99
N LYS A 2 11.61 -34.31 -20.12
CA LYS A 2 11.49 -33.59 -21.41
C LYS A 2 12.83 -32.94 -21.75
N ASN A 3 13.25 -32.97 -23.02
CA ASN A 3 14.50 -32.31 -23.45
C ASN A 3 14.29 -30.79 -23.59
N LYS A 4 15.34 -29.96 -23.45
CA LYS A 4 15.31 -28.51 -23.69
C LYS A 4 14.64 -28.15 -25.03
N GLN A 5 15.04 -28.86 -26.09
CA GLN A 5 14.49 -28.67 -27.44
C GLN A 5 13.03 -29.14 -27.61
N GLU A 6 12.51 -29.93 -26.67
CA GLU A 6 11.12 -30.38 -26.63
C GLU A 6 10.26 -29.38 -25.87
N ILE A 7 10.75 -28.89 -24.74
CA ILE A 7 10.12 -27.81 -23.95
C ILE A 7 9.95 -26.54 -24.79
N ILE A 8 10.98 -26.12 -25.55
CA ILE A 8 10.88 -24.96 -26.46
C ILE A 8 9.79 -25.17 -27.54
N ARG A 9 9.69 -26.39 -28.09
CA ARG A 9 8.65 -26.72 -29.09
C ARG A 9 7.25 -26.67 -28.50
N GLU A 10 7.05 -27.21 -27.29
CA GLU A 10 5.76 -27.13 -26.60
C GLU A 10 5.41 -25.68 -26.22
N ILE A 11 6.36 -24.84 -25.76
CA ILE A 11 6.12 -23.41 -25.51
C ILE A 11 5.63 -22.69 -26.78
N HIS A 12 6.27 -22.89 -27.92
CA HIS A 12 5.83 -22.29 -29.19
C HIS A 12 4.46 -22.79 -29.65
N LYS A 13 4.16 -24.08 -29.44
CA LYS A 13 2.87 -24.69 -29.76
C LYS A 13 1.74 -24.15 -28.86
N LEU A 14 1.99 -24.00 -27.55
CA LEU A 14 1.04 -23.41 -26.60
C LEU A 14 0.81 -21.93 -26.89
N ALA A 15 1.87 -21.16 -27.15
CA ALA A 15 1.75 -19.75 -27.53
C ALA A 15 0.89 -19.59 -28.80
N LYS A 16 1.07 -20.46 -29.80
CA LYS A 16 0.22 -20.51 -30.99
C LYS A 16 -1.23 -20.89 -30.66
N ASN A 17 -1.44 -21.92 -29.84
CA ASN A 17 -2.77 -22.36 -29.42
C ASN A 17 -3.55 -21.21 -28.75
N ILE A 18 -2.91 -20.48 -27.82
CA ILE A 18 -3.49 -19.31 -27.14
C ILE A 18 -3.96 -18.25 -28.13
N THR A 19 -3.25 -18.03 -29.24
CA THR A 19 -3.66 -17.09 -30.29
C THR A 19 -4.77 -17.60 -31.23
N GLU A 20 -5.02 -18.92 -31.25
CA GLU A 20 -6.01 -19.56 -32.13
C GLU A 20 -7.30 -19.93 -31.36
N THR A 21 -7.26 -20.08 -30.03
CA THR A 21 -8.41 -20.41 -29.18
C THR A 21 -9.22 -19.18 -28.77
N ASN A 22 -10.54 -19.20 -29.00
CA ASN A 22 -11.49 -18.20 -28.51
C ASN A 22 -12.27 -18.68 -27.26
N SER A 23 -11.66 -19.56 -26.44
CA SER A 23 -12.25 -20.10 -25.20
C SER A 23 -11.40 -19.67 -24.02
N GLU A 24 -12.01 -18.95 -23.07
CA GLU A 24 -11.31 -18.35 -21.93
C GLU A 24 -10.65 -19.42 -21.04
N ASP A 25 -11.35 -20.51 -20.74
CA ASP A 25 -10.80 -21.64 -19.97
C ASP A 25 -9.59 -22.29 -20.65
N ALA A 26 -9.63 -22.44 -21.99
CA ALA A 26 -8.53 -23.03 -22.76
C ALA A 26 -7.30 -22.11 -22.82
N ILE A 27 -7.51 -20.78 -22.84
CA ILE A 27 -6.44 -19.79 -22.75
C ILE A 27 -5.79 -19.85 -21.35
N ILE A 28 -6.60 -19.94 -20.29
CA ILE A 28 -6.11 -19.98 -18.91
C ILE A 28 -5.25 -21.23 -18.67
N GLU A 29 -5.71 -22.42 -19.05
CA GLU A 29 -4.93 -23.65 -18.85
C GLU A 29 -3.67 -23.68 -19.75
N SER A 30 -3.77 -23.20 -21.01
CA SER A 30 -2.59 -23.06 -21.88
C SER A 30 -1.56 -22.07 -21.31
N ALA A 31 -1.99 -20.98 -20.67
CA ALA A 31 -1.10 -20.02 -20.02
C ALA A 31 -0.40 -20.61 -18.78
N ARG A 32 -1.11 -21.45 -18.02
CA ARG A 32 -0.57 -22.21 -16.88
C ARG A 32 0.51 -23.20 -17.32
N GLU A 33 0.23 -24.00 -18.35
CA GLU A 33 1.20 -24.94 -18.91
C GLU A 33 2.42 -24.21 -19.52
N LEU A 34 2.21 -23.03 -20.12
CA LEU A 34 3.30 -22.21 -20.66
C LEU A 34 4.22 -21.70 -19.54
N TYR A 35 3.66 -21.28 -18.40
CA TYR A 35 4.43 -20.91 -17.22
C TYR A 35 5.26 -22.10 -16.70
N GLU A 36 4.65 -23.28 -16.51
CA GLU A 36 5.36 -24.49 -16.06
C GLU A 36 6.54 -24.84 -16.98
N ASN A 37 6.29 -24.90 -18.30
CA ASN A 37 7.33 -25.20 -19.28
C ASN A 37 8.45 -24.13 -19.29
N SER A 38 8.12 -22.85 -19.07
CA SER A 38 9.13 -21.77 -18.96
C SER A 38 10.03 -21.91 -17.71
N VAL A 39 9.46 -22.38 -16.60
CA VAL A 39 10.20 -22.66 -15.37
C VAL A 39 11.12 -23.86 -15.56
N LEU A 40 10.63 -24.94 -16.18
CA LEU A 40 11.45 -26.11 -16.54
C LEU A 40 12.60 -25.75 -17.48
N LEU A 41 12.39 -24.82 -18.42
CA LEU A 41 13.43 -24.37 -19.35
C LEU A 41 14.60 -23.68 -18.63
N LYS A 42 14.33 -22.83 -17.63
CA LYS A 42 15.38 -22.17 -16.83
C LYS A 42 16.24 -23.18 -16.07
N HIS A 43 15.60 -24.11 -15.35
CA HIS A 43 16.29 -25.09 -14.52
C HIS A 43 17.10 -26.14 -15.32
N LEU A 44 16.84 -26.30 -16.62
CA LEU A 44 17.68 -27.13 -17.50
C LEU A 44 18.98 -26.43 -17.92
N ASP A 45 19.01 -25.09 -17.93
CA ASP A 45 20.21 -24.33 -18.28
C ASP A 45 21.19 -24.18 -17.11
N ASP A 46 20.69 -24.29 -15.88
CA ASP A 46 21.51 -24.34 -14.65
C ASP A 46 22.43 -25.58 -14.55
N ILE A 47 22.21 -26.62 -15.37
CA ILE A 47 23.07 -27.83 -15.38
C ILE A 47 24.43 -27.58 -16.07
N HIS A 48 24.58 -26.49 -16.84
CA HIS A 48 25.79 -26.26 -17.66
C HIS A 48 26.55 -24.95 -17.38
N THR A 49 26.31 -24.27 -16.25
CA THR A 49 27.16 -23.15 -15.82
C THR A 49 27.59 -23.28 -14.35
N PRO A 50 28.90 -23.33 -14.06
CA PRO A 50 29.38 -23.37 -12.69
C PRO A 50 29.31 -21.98 -12.05
N SER A 51 28.61 -21.92 -10.91
CA SER A 51 28.74 -20.98 -9.78
C SER A 51 29.64 -19.74 -9.95
N LEU A 52 29.06 -18.53 -9.74
CA LEU A 52 29.39 -17.60 -8.64
C LEU A 52 29.05 -16.11 -8.98
N LYS A 53 28.70 -15.37 -7.91
CA LYS A 53 28.68 -13.89 -7.74
C LYS A 53 27.64 -13.06 -8.51
N THR A 54 26.60 -12.65 -7.78
CA THR A 54 25.86 -11.42 -8.08
C THR A 54 26.53 -10.26 -7.37
N GLU A 55 27.47 -9.58 -8.03
CA GLU A 55 28.04 -8.33 -7.50
C GLU A 55 28.48 -7.37 -8.62
N SER A 56 27.68 -6.31 -8.80
CA SER A 56 28.04 -4.95 -9.26
C SER A 56 28.76 -4.70 -10.62
N LYS A 57 28.24 -3.67 -11.32
CA LYS A 57 28.98 -2.51 -11.90
C LYS A 57 29.02 -2.36 -13.44
N ARG A 58 28.66 -1.14 -13.87
CA ARG A 58 29.04 -0.38 -15.09
C ARG A 58 28.68 -0.94 -16.47
N GLU A 59 27.96 -0.10 -17.21
CA GLU A 59 28.22 0.14 -18.64
C GLU A 59 28.86 1.53 -18.81
N GLU A 60 29.89 1.61 -19.65
CA GLU A 60 30.56 2.80 -20.21
C GLU A 60 31.56 2.28 -21.27
N PRO A 61 31.96 3.04 -22.31
CA PRO A 61 31.41 4.29 -22.83
C PRO A 61 31.19 4.30 -24.37
N LEU A 62 30.61 5.38 -24.90
CA LEU A 62 30.89 5.83 -26.28
C LEU A 62 31.52 7.23 -26.22
N VAL A 63 32.62 7.42 -26.93
CA VAL A 63 33.48 8.63 -26.92
C VAL A 63 33.50 9.27 -28.31
N ILE A 64 33.71 10.59 -28.35
CA ILE A 64 34.07 11.54 -29.45
C ILE A 64 33.09 12.73 -29.38
N GLY A 65 33.50 14.00 -29.13
CA GLY A 65 34.82 14.55 -28.83
C GLY A 65 34.75 16.04 -28.42
N GLU A 66 35.91 16.60 -28.04
CA GLU A 66 36.27 17.99 -27.66
C GLU A 66 35.57 19.16 -28.43
N ASN A 67 35.44 20.42 -27.98
CA ASN A 67 36.01 21.21 -26.85
C ASN A 67 35.09 22.44 -26.46
N PRO A 68 35.46 23.54 -25.74
CA PRO A 68 34.65 24.07 -24.62
C PRO A 68 34.20 25.56 -24.74
N VAL A 69 33.94 26.25 -23.61
CA VAL A 69 33.75 27.73 -23.41
C VAL A 69 32.30 28.21 -23.73
N LYS A 70 31.55 29.00 -22.92
CA LYS A 70 31.67 29.68 -21.59
C LYS A 70 30.25 30.07 -21.07
N PRO A 71 30.01 30.24 -19.75
CA PRO A 71 28.71 30.72 -19.22
C PRO A 71 28.60 32.25 -19.08
N GLU A 72 27.39 32.83 -19.27
CA GLU A 72 26.96 34.13 -18.70
C GLU A 72 25.41 34.25 -18.63
N PRO A 73 24.80 35.00 -17.68
CA PRO A 73 23.34 35.03 -17.42
C PRO A 73 22.66 36.37 -17.87
N PRO A 74 21.73 37.02 -17.11
CA PRO A 74 20.28 36.81 -17.02
C PRO A 74 19.43 38.03 -17.47
N LYS A 75 18.08 37.96 -17.38
CA LYS A 75 17.09 39.03 -17.04
C LYS A 75 15.66 38.43 -16.98
N LYS A 76 14.76 38.68 -16.01
CA LYS A 76 14.16 39.94 -15.45
C LYS A 76 13.26 40.66 -16.47
N ASP A 77 12.03 41.11 -16.20
CA ASP A 77 11.11 41.12 -15.03
C ASP A 77 9.64 40.95 -15.55
N SER A 78 8.59 40.68 -14.76
CA SER A 78 7.69 41.74 -14.23
C SER A 78 6.51 41.20 -13.39
N ILE A 79 6.10 41.99 -12.39
CA ILE A 79 5.14 41.73 -11.29
C ILE A 79 4.50 43.11 -10.89
N PRO A 80 3.28 43.25 -10.30
CA PRO A 80 2.19 42.30 -9.96
C PRO A 80 0.81 42.66 -10.58
N LYS A 81 -0.27 41.94 -10.21
CA LYS A 81 -1.52 42.53 -9.65
C LYS A 81 -2.45 41.47 -9.03
N GLU A 82 -2.68 41.58 -7.72
CA GLU A 82 -3.84 40.98 -7.02
C GLU A 82 -5.11 41.81 -7.31
N PRO A 83 -6.32 41.32 -6.95
CA PRO A 83 -6.77 41.60 -5.59
C PRO A 83 -7.19 40.37 -4.79
N THR A 84 -6.97 40.49 -3.48
CA THR A 84 -7.50 39.63 -2.41
C THR A 84 -9.02 39.48 -2.46
N ILE A 85 -9.52 38.28 -2.17
CA ILE A 85 -10.90 38.05 -1.69
C ILE A 85 -10.82 37.41 -0.30
N ASP A 86 -11.72 37.85 0.57
CA ASP A 86 -11.58 37.85 2.03
C ASP A 86 -11.73 36.46 2.67
N LEU A 87 -10.90 36.19 3.68
CA LEU A 87 -10.84 34.92 4.42
C LEU A 87 -11.83 34.87 5.60
N PHE A 88 -12.53 35.98 5.93
CA PHE A 88 -13.35 36.08 7.15
C PHE A 88 -14.78 36.63 6.98
N SER A 89 -15.34 36.65 5.76
CA SER A 89 -16.72 37.10 5.55
C SER A 89 -17.76 36.00 5.85
N CYS A 90 -18.04 35.79 7.13
CA CYS A 90 -19.21 35.07 7.61
C CYS A 90 -19.76 35.79 8.85
N GLU A 91 -20.49 36.88 8.64
CA GLU A 91 -21.20 37.59 9.71
C GLU A 91 -22.43 36.78 10.17
N PRO A 92 -22.54 36.39 11.46
CA PRO A 92 -23.78 35.90 12.03
C PRO A 92 -24.63 37.09 12.49
N ILE A 93 -25.54 37.57 11.65
CA ILE A 93 -26.50 38.63 12.03
C ILE A 93 -27.72 38.02 12.74
N LEU A 94 -28.08 38.59 13.89
CA LEU A 94 -29.22 38.23 14.73
C LEU A 94 -30.59 38.48 14.06
N ALA A 95 -31.51 37.53 14.24
CA ALA A 95 -32.95 37.71 14.53
C ALA A 95 -33.57 36.29 14.70
N GLU A 96 -33.80 35.76 15.90
CA GLU A 96 -34.90 36.09 16.83
C GLU A 96 -36.31 35.85 16.27
N VAL A 97 -36.97 34.77 16.74
CA VAL A 97 -38.38 34.76 17.22
C VAL A 97 -38.70 33.44 17.96
N SER A 98 -39.15 33.55 19.22
CA SER A 98 -40.08 32.68 20.00
C SER A 98 -39.96 31.13 19.96
N PRO A 99 -40.05 30.42 21.11
CA PRO A 99 -41.19 30.59 22.03
C PRO A 99 -40.92 30.50 23.55
N GLU A 100 -41.84 31.08 24.32
CA GLU A 100 -42.02 30.97 25.77
C GLU A 100 -43.53 30.77 26.08
N PRO A 101 -43.99 30.48 27.32
CA PRO A 101 -43.42 29.59 28.34
C PRO A 101 -44.49 28.78 29.13
N ILE A 102 -44.25 27.51 29.54
CA ILE A 102 -45.09 26.87 30.61
C ILE A 102 -44.29 25.87 31.47
N ALA A 103 -44.21 26.14 32.79
CA ALA A 103 -44.11 25.31 34.03
C ALA A 103 -43.68 23.80 34.02
N GLU A 104 -43.21 23.16 35.10
CA GLU A 104 -42.55 23.56 36.38
C GLU A 104 -42.08 22.29 37.17
N LYS A 105 -40.76 22.09 37.30
CA LYS A 105 -40.04 21.35 38.40
C LYS A 105 -40.52 19.89 38.77
N PRO A 106 -40.14 19.28 39.91
CA PRO A 106 -38.93 18.43 39.96
C PRO A 106 -39.09 17.04 40.65
N VAL A 107 -38.31 16.01 40.26
CA VAL A 107 -38.08 14.81 41.12
C VAL A 107 -36.64 14.30 41.04
N VAL A 108 -36.03 14.17 42.23
CA VAL A 108 -34.71 13.56 42.50
C VAL A 108 -34.86 12.04 42.72
N LYS A 109 -33.89 11.22 42.29
CA LYS A 109 -33.30 10.08 43.05
C LYS A 109 -32.27 9.25 42.26
N GLU A 110 -31.01 9.38 42.68
CA GLU A 110 -30.01 8.31 42.69
C GLU A 110 -30.38 7.25 43.76
N PRO A 111 -29.90 5.96 43.72
CA PRO A 111 -28.46 5.65 43.72
C PRO A 111 -27.96 4.37 43.01
N LYS A 112 -26.66 4.44 42.67
CA LYS A 112 -25.61 3.40 42.68
C LYS A 112 -26.00 1.92 42.38
N ALA A 113 -25.47 1.43 41.26
CA ALA A 113 -25.07 0.03 41.12
C ALA A 113 -23.62 -0.05 40.60
N VAL A 114 -22.68 -0.40 41.47
CA VAL A 114 -21.26 -0.59 41.11
C VAL A 114 -21.13 -1.86 40.26
N LYS A 115 -20.62 -1.73 39.03
CA LYS A 115 -20.08 -2.84 38.26
C LYS A 115 -18.72 -2.45 37.70
N ASN A 116 -17.71 -3.17 38.17
CA ASN A 116 -16.31 -3.00 37.78
C ASN A 116 -16.19 -3.05 36.25
N LYS A 117 -15.79 -1.92 35.67
CA LYS A 117 -15.18 -1.84 34.34
C LYS A 117 -13.97 -0.95 34.50
N SER A 118 -12.86 -1.39 33.95
CA SER A 118 -11.58 -0.69 33.97
C SER A 118 -11.74 0.78 33.60
N ASP A 119 -11.02 1.65 34.33
CA ASP A 119 -10.77 3.05 33.99
C ASP A 119 -9.87 3.12 32.74
N GLU A 120 -10.41 2.68 31.61
CA GLU A 120 -9.91 3.04 30.29
C GLU A 120 -10.36 4.50 30.05
N SER A 121 -9.42 5.42 30.14
CA SER A 121 -9.65 6.85 30.15
C SER A 121 -10.39 7.29 28.88
N VAL A 122 -11.14 8.38 28.96
CA VAL A 122 -11.75 9.00 27.77
C VAL A 122 -10.67 9.37 26.73
N GLY A 123 -9.43 9.62 27.18
CA GLY A 123 -8.27 9.78 26.31
C GLY A 123 -7.89 8.50 25.54
N GLU A 124 -7.86 7.34 26.19
CA GLU A 124 -7.56 6.05 25.54
C GLU A 124 -8.64 5.66 24.53
N LYS A 125 -9.92 5.95 24.82
CA LYS A 125 -11.05 5.73 23.88
C LYS A 125 -10.99 6.62 22.64
N LEU A 126 -10.41 7.83 22.76
CA LEU A 126 -10.19 8.71 21.62
C LEU A 126 -8.95 8.29 20.81
N GLN A 127 -7.90 7.82 21.48
CA GLN A 127 -6.71 7.24 20.84
C GLN A 127 -7.03 5.92 20.14
N HIS A 128 -7.96 5.12 20.67
CA HIS A 128 -8.51 3.91 20.06
C HIS A 128 -9.79 4.18 19.27
N LYS A 129 -9.91 5.36 18.63
CA LYS A 129 -10.99 5.59 17.66
C LYS A 129 -10.92 4.49 16.60
N LYS A 130 -11.97 3.65 16.56
CA LYS A 130 -12.01 2.42 15.78
C LYS A 130 -11.83 2.71 14.29
N ILE A 131 -10.85 2.04 13.70
CA ILE A 131 -10.58 2.12 12.27
C ILE A 131 -11.57 1.21 11.55
N THR A 132 -12.46 1.77 10.72
CA THR A 132 -13.31 0.97 9.81
C THR A 132 -12.48 0.44 8.65
N ASP A 133 -11.65 1.30 8.08
CA ASP A 133 -10.89 1.06 6.86
C ASP A 133 -9.41 1.41 7.10
N LEU A 134 -8.54 0.39 7.01
CA LEU A 134 -7.10 0.55 7.13
C LEU A 134 -6.58 1.57 6.11
N LYS A 135 -7.01 1.42 4.85
CA LYS A 135 -6.68 2.26 3.69
C LYS A 135 -7.01 3.75 3.87
N ALA A 136 -8.09 4.08 4.59
CA ALA A 136 -8.51 5.46 4.83
C ALA A 136 -7.86 6.07 6.09
N SER A 137 -7.31 5.23 6.97
CA SER A 137 -6.68 5.65 8.22
C SER A 137 -5.18 5.88 8.09
N ILE A 138 -4.54 5.28 7.07
CA ILE A 138 -3.14 5.50 6.73
C ILE A 138 -2.99 6.83 5.98
N GLY A 139 -2.20 7.76 6.51
CA GLY A 139 -1.90 9.03 5.86
C GLY A 139 -1.05 8.87 4.59
N ILE A 140 -1.06 9.89 3.73
CA ILE A 140 -0.31 9.87 2.45
C ILE A 140 1.18 9.61 2.68
N ASN A 141 1.78 10.20 3.72
CA ASN A 141 3.20 10.02 4.04
C ASN A 141 3.50 8.57 4.50
N GLU A 142 2.73 8.07 5.46
CA GLU A 142 2.87 6.70 5.99
C GLU A 142 2.70 5.66 4.87
N LYS A 143 1.72 5.86 3.97
CA LYS A 143 1.52 5.01 2.79
C LYS A 143 2.78 4.91 1.93
N PHE A 144 3.45 6.03 1.63
CA PHE A 144 4.68 6.00 0.84
C PHE A 144 5.83 5.32 1.60
N GLN A 145 5.94 5.52 2.91
CA GLN A 145 6.92 4.81 3.74
C GLN A 145 6.68 3.29 3.75
N PHE A 146 5.44 2.84 3.94
CA PHE A 146 5.09 1.41 3.86
C PHE A 146 5.38 0.82 2.48
N ILE A 147 5.00 1.49 1.39
CA ILE A 147 5.25 1.01 0.02
C ILE A 147 6.76 0.85 -0.24
N ASN A 148 7.56 1.84 0.12
CA ASN A 148 9.00 1.82 -0.15
C ASN A 148 9.73 0.79 0.71
N GLU A 149 9.47 0.77 2.02
CA GLU A 149 10.26 -0.01 3.00
C GLU A 149 9.76 -1.45 3.18
N LEU A 150 8.46 -1.71 2.98
CA LEU A 150 7.83 -3.02 3.24
C LEU A 150 7.45 -3.78 1.96
N PHE A 151 7.32 -3.08 0.83
CA PHE A 151 6.88 -3.66 -0.45
C PHE A 151 7.85 -3.36 -1.61
N ASP A 152 9.08 -2.91 -1.32
CA ASP A 152 10.14 -2.61 -2.31
C ASP A 152 9.67 -1.68 -3.44
N GLY A 153 8.90 -0.65 -3.07
CA GLY A 153 8.29 0.31 -4.00
C GLY A 153 7.02 -0.19 -4.72
N ASN A 154 6.59 -1.43 -4.51
CA ASN A 154 5.46 -2.02 -5.24
C ASN A 154 4.09 -1.59 -4.69
N MET A 155 3.57 -0.49 -5.23
CA MET A 155 2.26 0.06 -4.89
C MET A 155 1.07 -0.90 -5.12
N LYS A 156 1.18 -1.85 -6.06
CA LYS A 156 0.10 -2.81 -6.35
C LYS A 156 -0.03 -3.81 -5.21
N GLU A 157 1.09 -4.41 -4.82
CA GLU A 157 1.19 -5.39 -3.73
C GLU A 157 0.74 -4.79 -2.40
N TYR A 158 1.19 -3.57 -2.07
CA TYR A 158 0.68 -2.82 -0.91
C TYR A 158 -0.84 -2.69 -0.93
N THR A 159 -1.43 -2.35 -2.08
CA THR A 159 -2.88 -2.13 -2.20
C THR A 159 -3.65 -3.43 -1.99
N VAL A 160 -3.20 -4.52 -2.62
CA VAL A 160 -3.76 -5.87 -2.43
C VAL A 160 -3.64 -6.32 -0.98
N ALA A 161 -2.47 -6.12 -0.34
CA ALA A 161 -2.25 -6.50 1.05
C ALA A 161 -3.16 -5.73 2.02
N VAL A 162 -3.31 -4.42 1.84
CA VAL A 162 -4.21 -3.58 2.65
C VAL A 162 -5.67 -3.96 2.46
N ASP A 163 -6.11 -4.18 1.22
CA ASP A 163 -7.48 -4.57 0.91
C ASP A 163 -7.78 -6.00 1.44
N GLN A 164 -6.82 -6.92 1.38
CA GLN A 164 -6.92 -8.26 2.00
C GLN A 164 -6.99 -8.19 3.53
N ILE A 165 -6.17 -7.35 4.17
CA ILE A 165 -6.21 -7.14 5.63
C ILE A 165 -7.55 -6.55 6.08
N ASN A 166 -8.13 -5.65 5.29
CA ASN A 166 -9.49 -5.15 5.48
C ASN A 166 -10.57 -6.25 5.29
N SER A 167 -10.34 -7.25 4.45
CA SER A 167 -11.29 -8.34 4.19
C SER A 167 -11.38 -9.35 5.35
N PHE A 168 -10.29 -9.57 6.11
CA PHE A 168 -10.29 -10.55 7.19
C PHE A 168 -11.27 -10.18 8.32
N PRO A 169 -12.01 -11.17 8.89
CA PRO A 169 -12.89 -10.98 10.04
C PRO A 169 -12.16 -11.02 11.39
N SER A 170 -10.96 -11.60 11.48
CA SER A 170 -10.21 -11.75 12.74
C SER A 170 -8.78 -11.20 12.68
N LEU A 171 -8.32 -10.63 13.80
CA LEU A 171 -6.94 -10.16 13.96
C LEU A 171 -5.91 -11.28 13.75
N ALA A 172 -6.24 -12.51 14.15
CA ALA A 172 -5.32 -13.65 14.04
C ALA A 172 -5.01 -14.03 12.59
N GLU A 173 -5.99 -13.90 11.69
CA GLU A 173 -5.81 -14.12 10.25
C GLU A 173 -4.95 -13.00 9.64
N ALA A 174 -5.24 -11.74 9.97
CA ALA A 174 -4.44 -10.60 9.53
C ALA A 174 -2.99 -10.67 10.02
N GLN A 175 -2.75 -11.08 11.27
CA GLN A 175 -1.39 -11.30 11.81
C GLN A 175 -0.66 -12.43 11.09
N SER A 176 -1.35 -13.54 10.79
CA SER A 176 -0.78 -14.65 10.02
C SER A 176 -0.43 -14.24 8.59
N TYR A 177 -1.25 -13.39 7.97
CA TYR A 177 -1.00 -12.82 6.66
C TYR A 177 0.19 -11.84 6.65
N ILE A 178 0.31 -10.96 7.67
CA ILE A 178 1.48 -10.11 7.84
C ILE A 178 2.76 -10.95 7.99
N ALA A 179 2.73 -12.01 8.80
CA ALA A 179 3.89 -12.90 8.96
C ALA A 179 4.31 -13.60 7.65
N ASN A 180 3.35 -13.86 6.75
CA ASN A 180 3.65 -14.36 5.41
C ASN A 180 4.35 -13.30 4.54
N ILE A 181 3.82 -12.08 4.48
CA ILE A 181 4.44 -10.94 3.75
C ILE A 181 5.83 -10.65 4.30
N GLU A 182 6.01 -10.62 5.61
CA GLU A 182 7.27 -10.44 6.32
C GLU A 182 8.33 -11.47 5.89
N GLY A 183 7.93 -12.73 5.65
CA GLY A 183 8.81 -13.76 5.08
C GLY A 183 9.11 -13.60 3.58
N VAL A 184 8.14 -13.14 2.79
CA VAL A 184 8.29 -12.91 1.33
C VAL A 184 9.22 -11.72 1.06
N TYR A 185 8.95 -10.59 1.69
CA TYR A 185 9.69 -9.33 1.53
C TYR A 185 10.89 -9.22 2.49
N LYS A 186 11.11 -10.22 3.36
CA LYS A 186 12.23 -10.32 4.31
C LYS A 186 12.39 -9.06 5.16
N TRP A 187 11.30 -8.61 5.79
CA TRP A 187 11.33 -7.40 6.61
C TRP A 187 12.38 -7.54 7.72
N LEU A 188 13.14 -6.46 7.94
CA LEU A 188 14.14 -6.44 9.01
C LEU A 188 13.42 -6.45 10.38
N PRO A 189 13.88 -7.24 11.36
CA PRO A 189 13.21 -7.35 12.67
C PRO A 189 13.28 -6.07 13.50
N ASP A 190 14.20 -5.15 13.18
CA ASP A 190 14.38 -3.84 13.82
C ASP A 190 13.67 -2.71 13.04
N ASN A 191 12.80 -3.05 12.07
CA ASN A 191 12.14 -2.03 11.23
C ASN A 191 10.94 -1.41 11.94
N GLN A 192 11.12 -0.18 12.45
CA GLN A 192 10.05 0.62 13.06
C GLN A 192 8.84 0.82 12.14
N ILE A 193 9.03 0.85 10.82
CA ILE A 193 7.95 0.98 9.82
C ILE A 193 7.10 -0.30 9.80
N ALA A 194 7.73 -1.48 9.94
CA ALA A 194 7.02 -2.76 10.03
C ALA A 194 6.23 -2.88 11.36
N GLU A 195 6.80 -2.40 12.47
CA GLU A 195 6.10 -2.35 13.75
C GLU A 195 4.89 -1.40 13.71
N SER A 196 5.06 -0.20 13.16
CA SER A 196 3.97 0.77 12.98
C SER A 196 2.83 0.21 12.12
N PHE A 197 3.16 -0.52 11.04
CA PHE A 197 2.16 -1.21 10.23
C PHE A 197 1.42 -2.30 11.03
N LYS A 198 2.14 -3.12 11.80
CA LYS A 198 1.57 -4.15 12.69
C LYS A 198 0.66 -3.54 13.77
N GLU A 199 1.02 -2.39 14.33
CA GLU A 199 0.21 -1.66 15.32
C GLU A 199 -1.08 -1.10 14.70
N LEU A 200 -0.98 -0.45 13.54
CA LEU A 200 -2.11 0.12 12.82
C LEU A 200 -3.13 -0.97 12.43
N VAL A 201 -2.66 -2.17 12.08
CA VAL A 201 -3.53 -3.34 11.88
C VAL A 201 -4.15 -3.82 13.19
N LYS A 202 -3.42 -3.94 14.30
CA LYS A 202 -4.02 -4.29 15.61
C LYS A 202 -5.16 -3.34 15.99
N ARG A 203 -4.96 -2.03 15.81
CA ARG A 203 -5.97 -0.99 16.09
C ARG A 203 -7.24 -1.08 15.23
N ARG A 204 -7.17 -1.71 14.05
CA ARG A 204 -8.32 -1.99 13.18
C ARG A 204 -9.24 -3.10 13.70
N PHE A 205 -8.70 -4.05 14.46
CA PHE A 205 -9.45 -5.18 15.03
C PHE A 205 -9.77 -5.05 16.52
N ALA A 206 -9.37 -3.95 17.17
CA ALA A 206 -9.71 -3.61 18.56
C ALA A 206 -11.19 -3.20 18.74
#